data_AF-A0A847CYT9-F1
#
_entry.id   AF-A0A847CYT9-F1
#
_cell.length_a   1.000
_cell.length_b   1.000
_cell.length_c   1.000
_cell.angle_alpha   90.00
_cell.angle_beta   90.00
_cell.angle_gamma   90.00
#
_symmetry.space_group_name_H-M   'P 1'
#
loop_
_entity.id
_entity.type
_entity.pdbx_description
1 polymer ?
#
loop_
_entity_poly.entity_id
_entity_poly.type
_entity_poly.pdbx_seq_one_letter_code
_entity_poly.pdbx_strand_id
1 'polypeptide(L)'
;MPIINMIDETMKDFNKNIGEKALILSTTGTKQAGVYERYAKNYGIEIIDLEENYSDEINNIIYDIKKTNDVERPEFLDLIRKLDKVYSPDGFVLACTELSLVPLEGLDGIKIVDAMDILVRESILQTGYTLA
;
A
#
# COMPACT_ATOMS: atom_id res chain seq x y z
N MET A 1 -13.70 22.38 -8.03
CA MET A 1 -12.83 21.93 -6.92
C MET A 1 -11.87 20.89 -7.50
N PRO A 2 -10.55 21.03 -7.32
CA PRO A 2 -9.60 20.02 -7.77
C PRO A 2 -9.80 18.72 -6.96
N ILE A 3 -9.56 17.57 -7.59
CA ILE A 3 -9.58 16.26 -6.93
C ILE A 3 -8.14 15.78 -6.85
N ILE A 4 -7.67 15.44 -5.64
CA ILE A 4 -6.39 14.77 -5.44
C ILE A 4 -6.57 13.28 -5.71
N ASN A 5 -5.82 12.76 -6.66
CA ASN A 5 -5.86 11.35 -6.98
C ASN A 5 -4.86 10.59 -6.09
N MET A 6 -5.37 9.99 -5.01
CA MET A 6 -4.57 9.22 -4.06
C MET A 6 -3.68 8.18 -4.75
N ILE A 7 -4.21 7.45 -5.73
CA ILE A 7 -3.48 6.35 -6.38
C ILE A 7 -2.34 6.90 -7.23
N ASP A 8 -2.60 7.96 -7.99
CA ASP A 8 -1.59 8.58 -8.84
C ASP A 8 -0.45 9.21 -8.01
N GLU A 9 -0.79 9.95 -6.95
CA GLU A 9 0.21 10.53 -6.04
C GLU A 9 0.98 9.44 -5.28
N THR A 10 0.34 8.31 -4.94
CA THR A 10 1.00 7.17 -4.30
C THR A 10 2.02 6.53 -5.25
N MET A 11 1.67 6.30 -6.52
CA MET A 11 2.61 5.74 -7.49
C MET A 11 3.75 6.69 -7.82
N LYS A 12 3.47 7.98 -7.92
CA LYS A 12 4.49 9.02 -8.08
C LYS A 12 5.47 9.04 -6.91
N ASP A 13 4.97 8.99 -5.68
CA ASP A 13 5.80 8.94 -4.48
C ASP A 13 6.64 7.66 -4.42
N PHE A 14 6.01 6.51 -4.71
CA PHE A 14 6.67 5.22 -4.74
C PHE A 14 7.84 5.21 -5.75
N ASN A 15 7.61 5.66 -6.99
CA ASN A 15 8.68 5.74 -7.99
C ASN A 15 9.84 6.65 -7.53
N LYS A 16 9.51 7.80 -6.92
CA LYS A 16 10.50 8.78 -6.51
C LYS A 16 11.35 8.31 -5.31
N ASN A 17 10.74 7.65 -4.34
CA ASN A 17 11.36 7.40 -3.03
C ASN A 17 11.70 5.92 -2.77
N ILE A 18 11.02 4.99 -3.46
CA ILE A 18 11.16 3.55 -3.24
C ILE A 18 11.87 2.88 -4.40
N GLY A 19 11.24 2.85 -5.58
CA GLY A 19 11.72 2.09 -6.74
C GLY A 19 10.64 1.84 -7.78
N GLU A 20 10.87 0.85 -8.64
CA GLU A 20 10.04 0.56 -9.82
C GLU A 20 9.35 -0.79 -9.75
N LYS A 21 9.55 -1.57 -8.67
CA LYS A 21 8.91 -2.88 -8.47
C LYS A 21 8.09 -2.90 -7.19
N ALA A 22 6.76 -2.78 -7.32
CA ALA A 22 5.83 -2.62 -6.21
C ALA A 22 5.00 -3.87 -5.95
N LEU A 23 4.69 -4.11 -4.67
CA LEU A 23 3.70 -5.09 -4.24
C LEU A 23 2.53 -4.38 -3.56
N ILE A 24 1.32 -4.51 -4.11
CA ILE A 24 0.13 -3.80 -3.65
C ILE A 24 -0.64 -4.68 -2.66
N LEU A 25 -0.83 -4.19 -1.43
CA LEU A 25 -1.61 -4.85 -0.39
C LEU A 25 -3.02 -4.24 -0.38
N SER A 26 -3.97 -4.91 -1.02
CA SER A 26 -5.33 -4.38 -1.23
C SER A 26 -6.42 -5.43 -1.07
N THR A 27 -7.68 -4.98 -1.06
CA THR A 27 -8.84 -5.88 -1.21
C THR A 27 -8.86 -6.55 -2.59
N THR A 28 -9.59 -7.67 -2.70
CA THR A 28 -9.86 -8.33 -3.99
C THR A 28 -10.54 -7.38 -4.98
N GLY A 29 -11.46 -6.53 -4.51
CA GLY A 29 -12.14 -5.55 -5.36
C GLY A 29 -11.19 -4.52 -5.96
N THR A 30 -10.23 -4.02 -5.18
CA THR A 30 -9.20 -3.09 -5.66
C THR A 30 -8.29 -3.75 -6.69
N LYS A 31 -7.83 -4.98 -6.43
CA LYS A 31 -7.00 -5.77 -7.37
C LYS A 31 -7.74 -5.98 -8.70
N GLN A 32 -8.98 -6.44 -8.65
CA GLN A 32 -9.80 -6.69 -9.85
C GLN A 32 -10.09 -5.43 -10.66
N ALA A 33 -10.24 -4.28 -9.99
CA ALA A 33 -10.46 -3.00 -10.67
C ALA A 33 -9.20 -2.51 -11.43
N GLY A 34 -8.02 -3.06 -11.14
CA GLY A 34 -6.78 -2.74 -11.85
C GLY A 34 -6.33 -1.28 -11.68
N VAL A 35 -6.75 -0.63 -10.58
CA VAL A 35 -6.58 0.81 -10.42
C VAL A 35 -5.13 1.20 -10.18
N TYR A 36 -4.37 0.43 -9.40
CA TYR A 36 -2.95 0.69 -9.18
C TYR A 36 -2.12 0.39 -10.44
N GLU A 37 -2.42 -0.70 -11.14
CA GLU A 37 -1.78 -1.11 -12.40
C GLU A 37 -1.96 -0.05 -13.49
N ARG A 38 -3.12 0.62 -13.49
CA ARG A 38 -3.39 1.72 -14.42
C ARG A 38 -2.45 2.91 -14.18
N TYR A 39 -2.27 3.34 -12.94
CA TYR A 39 -1.46 4.53 -12.63
C TYR A 39 0.04 4.22 -12.54
N ALA A 40 0.43 3.02 -12.12
CA ALA A 40 1.81 2.54 -12.09
C ALA A 40 2.50 2.68 -13.46
N LYS A 41 1.75 2.43 -14.55
CA LYS A 41 2.23 2.58 -15.94
C LYS A 41 2.72 3.99 -16.26
N ASN A 42 2.18 5.03 -15.64
CA ASN A 42 2.62 6.41 -15.88
C ASN A 42 4.04 6.67 -15.38
N TYR A 43 4.53 5.83 -14.46
CA TYR A 43 5.82 5.97 -13.79
C TYR A 43 6.76 4.80 -14.07
N GLY A 44 6.40 3.89 -14.99
CA GLY A 44 7.22 2.71 -15.30
C GLY A 44 7.30 1.67 -14.16
N ILE A 45 6.37 1.70 -13.21
CA ILE A 45 6.36 0.77 -12.08
C ILE A 45 5.77 -0.58 -12.53
N GLU A 46 6.50 -1.66 -12.29
CA GLU A 46 6.04 -3.04 -12.33
C GLU A 46 5.27 -3.35 -11.04
N ILE A 47 4.01 -3.77 -11.18
CA ILE A 47 3.25 -4.34 -10.07
C ILE A 47 3.38 -5.86 -10.12
N ILE A 48 3.88 -6.44 -9.03
CA ILE A 48 4.00 -7.88 -8.86
C ILE A 48 2.59 -8.47 -8.71
N ASP A 49 2.24 -9.43 -9.58
CA ASP A 49 1.01 -10.19 -9.43
C ASP A 49 1.17 -11.27 -8.36
N LEU A 50 0.49 -11.06 -7.24
CA LEU A 50 0.46 -12.00 -6.12
C LEU A 50 -0.34 -13.25 -6.48
N GLU A 51 0.17 -14.40 -6.06
CA GLU A 51 -0.61 -15.65 -6.05
C GLU A 51 -1.91 -15.47 -5.25
N GLU A 52 -2.95 -16.19 -5.67
CA GLU A 52 -4.32 -16.03 -5.16
C GLU A 52 -4.40 -16.27 -3.65
N ASN A 53 -3.68 -17.27 -3.14
CA ASN A 53 -3.63 -17.55 -1.70
C ASN A 53 -3.10 -16.36 -0.87
N TYR A 54 -2.11 -15.61 -1.36
CA TYR A 54 -1.60 -14.44 -0.65
C TYR A 54 -2.56 -13.26 -0.77
N SER A 55 -3.16 -13.07 -1.95
CA SER A 55 -4.17 -12.04 -2.17
C SER A 55 -5.38 -12.24 -1.26
N ASP A 56 -5.82 -13.49 -1.08
CA ASP A 56 -6.92 -13.87 -0.19
C ASP A 56 -6.57 -13.67 1.28
N GLU A 57 -5.35 -14.03 1.68
CA GLU A 57 -4.86 -13.82 3.05
C GLU A 57 -4.86 -12.32 3.42
N ILE A 58 -4.32 -11.46 2.54
CA ILE A 58 -4.36 -10.00 2.71
C ILE A 58 -5.80 -9.50 2.81
N ASN A 59 -6.68 -9.95 1.91
CA ASN A 59 -8.08 -9.55 1.92
C ASN A 59 -8.79 -9.97 3.21
N ASN A 60 -8.55 -11.19 3.71
CA ASN A 60 -9.13 -11.66 4.97
C ASN A 60 -8.67 -10.82 6.16
N ILE A 61 -7.37 -10.49 6.25
CA ILE A 61 -6.83 -9.61 7.28
C ILE A 61 -7.54 -8.25 7.26
N ILE A 62 -7.70 -7.64 6.08
CA ILE A 62 -8.42 -6.37 5.91
C ILE A 62 -9.86 -6.46 6.45
N TYR A 63 -10.60 -7.49 6.05
CA TYR A 63 -12.00 -7.66 6.48
C TYR A 63 -12.14 -8.01 7.96
N ASP A 64 -11.18 -8.73 8.53
CA ASP A 64 -11.15 -9.05 9.96
C ASP A 64 -10.87 -7.80 10.80
N ILE A 65 -9.92 -6.95 10.40
CA ILE A 65 -9.72 -5.63 11.02
C ILE A 65 -11.03 -4.82 10.94
N LYS A 66 -11.65 -4.77 9.76
CA LYS A 66 -12.92 -4.05 9.54
C LYS A 66 -14.05 -4.51 10.46
N LYS A 67 -14.10 -5.81 10.79
CA LYS A 67 -15.15 -6.41 11.61
C LYS A 67 -14.87 -6.26 13.11
N THR A 68 -13.61 -6.36 13.51
CA THR A 68 -13.21 -6.48 14.93
C THR A 68 -12.68 -5.17 15.51
N ASN A 69 -12.20 -4.25 14.68
CA ASN A 69 -11.36 -3.11 15.05
C ASN A 69 -10.06 -3.51 15.78
N ASP A 70 -9.69 -4.80 15.73
CA ASP A 70 -8.42 -5.27 16.26
C ASP A 70 -7.33 -5.07 15.19
N VAL A 71 -6.35 -4.24 15.54
CA VAL A 71 -5.27 -3.80 14.66
C VAL A 71 -3.94 -4.49 14.98
N GLU A 72 -3.89 -5.25 16.08
CA GLU A 72 -2.73 -6.05 16.43
C GLU A 72 -2.70 -7.30 15.53
N ARG A 73 -1.90 -7.23 14.45
CA ARG A 73 -1.86 -8.23 13.39
C ARG A 73 -0.45 -8.79 13.20
N PRO A 74 0.10 -9.57 14.15
CA PRO A 74 1.40 -10.21 13.96
C PRO A 74 1.45 -11.09 12.70
N GLU A 75 0.34 -11.73 12.34
CA GLU A 75 0.19 -12.50 11.11
C GLU A 75 0.42 -11.67 9.84
N PHE A 76 0.02 -10.39 9.85
CA PHE A 76 0.23 -9.49 8.72
C PHE A 76 1.71 -9.12 8.57
N LEU A 77 2.42 -8.90 9.68
CA LEU A 77 3.86 -8.62 9.66
C LEU A 77 4.65 -9.83 9.15
N ASP A 78 4.28 -11.03 9.58
CA ASP A 78 4.89 -12.27 9.10
C ASP A 78 4.61 -12.50 7.61
N LEU A 79 3.41 -12.16 7.15
CA LEU A 79 3.07 -12.20 5.74
C LEU A 79 3.93 -11.23 4.93
N ILE A 80 4.10 -9.97 5.35
CA ILE A 80 4.97 -9.01 4.65
C ILE A 80 6.40 -9.54 4.57
N ARG A 81 6.98 -10.04 5.66
CA ARG A 81 8.34 -10.63 5.67
C ARG A 81 8.46 -11.81 4.72
N LYS A 82 7.42 -12.63 4.61
CA LYS A 82 7.37 -13.77 3.69
C LYS A 82 7.33 -13.28 2.24
N LEU A 83 6.47 -12.32 1.93
CA LEU A 83 6.34 -11.74 0.59
C LEU A 83 7.63 -11.05 0.14
N ASP A 84 8.30 -10.34 1.05
CA ASP A 84 9.60 -9.69 0.78
C ASP A 84 10.66 -10.70 0.33
N LYS A 85 10.75 -11.84 1.05
CA LYS A 85 11.67 -12.93 0.71
C LYS A 85 11.33 -13.64 -0.60
N VAL A 86 10.04 -13.83 -0.88
CA VAL A 86 9.57 -14.60 -2.05
C VAL A 86 9.65 -13.77 -3.33
N TYR A 87 9.20 -12.51 -3.28
CA TYR A 87 9.03 -11.69 -4.46
C TYR A 87 10.11 -10.62 -4.62
N SER A 88 10.80 -10.24 -3.54
CA SER A 88 11.81 -9.18 -3.49
C SER A 88 11.35 -7.91 -4.23
N PRO A 89 10.27 -7.26 -3.77
CA PRO A 89 9.86 -5.95 -4.28
C PRO A 89 10.84 -4.87 -3.81
N ASP A 90 10.84 -3.72 -4.48
CA ASP A 90 11.52 -2.52 -3.97
C ASP A 90 10.79 -1.97 -2.74
N GLY A 91 9.47 -2.19 -2.66
CA GLY A 91 8.65 -1.89 -1.51
C GLY A 91 7.18 -2.27 -1.66
N PHE A 92 6.43 -2.04 -0.59
CA PHE A 92 5.02 -2.38 -0.46
C PHE A 92 4.16 -1.12 -0.48
N VAL A 93 2.92 -1.25 -0.94
CA VAL A 93 1.90 -0.20 -0.87
C VAL A 93 0.72 -0.69 -0.05
N LEU A 94 0.43 -0.01 1.07
CA LEU A 94 -0.81 -0.20 1.81
C LEU A 94 -1.93 0.52 1.05
N ALA A 95 -2.70 -0.24 0.29
CA ALA A 95 -3.74 0.31 -0.59
C ALA A 95 -5.14 0.29 0.05
N CYS A 96 -5.24 -0.03 1.33
CA CYS A 96 -6.48 -0.11 2.09
C CYS A 96 -6.31 0.57 3.45
N THR A 97 -7.30 1.36 3.83
CA THR A 97 -7.26 2.21 5.03
C THR A 97 -7.22 1.42 6.33
N GLU A 98 -7.74 0.19 6.34
CA GLU A 98 -7.65 -0.72 7.48
C GLU A 98 -6.20 -1.15 7.77
N LEU A 99 -5.36 -1.28 6.72
CA LEU A 99 -3.96 -1.64 6.89
C LEU A 99 -3.13 -0.47 7.46
N SER A 100 -3.56 0.77 7.22
CA SER A 100 -2.96 1.98 7.80
C SER A 100 -3.02 2.03 9.33
N LEU A 101 -3.90 1.22 9.93
CA LEU A 101 -4.08 1.16 11.38
C LEU A 101 -3.16 0.12 12.05
N VAL A 102 -2.56 -0.79 11.27
CA VAL A 102 -1.75 -1.87 11.81
C VAL A 102 -0.38 -1.32 12.22
N PRO A 103 0.06 -1.52 13.48
CA PRO A 103 1.42 -1.18 13.90
C PRO A 103 2.45 -2.01 13.13
N LEU A 104 3.42 -1.35 12.49
CA LEU A 104 4.40 -1.97 11.59
C LEU A 104 5.77 -2.18 12.23
N GLU A 105 5.88 -2.11 13.56
CA GLU A 105 7.13 -2.33 14.28
C GLU A 105 7.72 -3.71 13.96
N GLY A 106 9.04 -3.73 13.71
CA GLY A 106 9.76 -4.96 13.36
C GLY A 106 9.73 -5.33 11.87
N LEU A 107 9.28 -4.42 10.99
CA LEU A 107 9.52 -4.49 9.54
C LEU A 107 10.76 -3.67 9.12
N ASP A 108 11.76 -3.58 10.00
CA ASP A 108 12.99 -2.83 9.76
C ASP A 108 13.66 -3.23 8.45
N GLY A 109 13.93 -2.24 7.60
CA GLY A 109 14.56 -2.43 6.28
C GLY A 109 13.58 -2.74 5.14
N ILE A 110 12.31 -3.02 5.42
CA ILE A 110 11.27 -3.17 4.40
C ILE A 110 10.66 -1.80 4.13
N LYS A 111 10.68 -1.35 2.87
CA LYS A 111 10.08 -0.08 2.47
C LYS A 111 8.58 -0.24 2.27
N ILE A 112 7.80 0.64 2.90
CA ILE A 112 6.34 0.63 2.85
C ILE A 112 5.85 2.05 2.61
N VAL A 113 4.92 2.22 1.67
CA VAL A 113 4.17 3.46 1.45
C VAL A 113 2.71 3.22 1.82
N ASP A 114 2.16 4.12 2.63
CA ASP A 114 0.75 4.14 2.96
C ASP A 114 0.00 5.13 2.06
N ALA A 115 -0.96 4.65 1.27
CA ALA A 115 -1.73 5.50 0.37
C ALA A 115 -2.56 6.57 1.10
N MET A 116 -3.03 6.28 2.32
CA MET A 116 -3.73 7.26 3.16
C MET A 116 -2.79 8.38 3.58
N ASP A 117 -1.58 8.06 4.02
CA ASP A 117 -0.59 9.07 4.41
C ASP A 117 -0.20 9.95 3.23
N ILE A 118 -0.03 9.37 2.03
CA ILE A 118 0.19 10.15 0.81
C ILE A 118 -0.96 11.12 0.58
N LEU A 119 -2.21 10.65 0.65
CA LEU A 119 -3.37 11.51 0.45
C LEU A 119 -3.43 12.65 1.46
N VAL A 120 -3.19 12.36 2.75
CA VAL A 120 -3.17 13.37 3.82
C VAL A 120 -2.07 14.40 3.54
N ARG A 121 -0.88 13.93 3.22
CA ARG A 121 0.29 14.76 2.93
C ARG A 121 0.03 15.71 1.76
N GLU A 122 -0.44 15.19 0.63
CA GLU A 122 -0.73 16.00 -0.56
C GLU A 122 -1.91 16.96 -0.31
N SER A 123 -2.88 16.57 0.50
CA SER A 123 -3.98 17.46 0.91
C SER A 123 -3.47 18.67 1.70
N ILE A 124 -2.53 18.47 2.62
CA ILE A 124 -1.90 19.57 3.37
C ILE A 124 -1.11 20.47 2.43
N LEU A 125 -0.25 19.89 1.58
CA LEU A 125 0.61 20.65 0.67
C LEU A 125 -0.20 21.50 -0.33
N GLN A 126 -1.30 20.98 -0.87
CA GLN A 126 -2.14 21.73 -1.82
C GLN A 126 -2.93 22.88 -1.17
N THR A 127 -3.06 22.89 0.16
CA THR A 127 -3.63 24.02 0.90
C THR A 127 -2.59 25.11 1.22
N GLY A 128 -1.32 24.92 0.84
CA GLY A 128 -0.25 25.89 1.04
C GLY A 128 0.44 25.80 2.41
N TYR A 129 0.14 24.78 3.20
CA TYR A 129 0.81 24.52 4.48
C TYR A 129 1.98 23.55 4.31
N THR A 130 2.92 23.62 5.24
CA THR A 130 4.08 22.71 5.31
C THR A 130 3.82 21.58 6.30
N LEU A 131 4.40 20.42 6.03
CA LEU A 131 4.49 19.32 6.99
C LEU A 131 5.45 19.75 8.12
N ALA A 132 5.10 19.43 9.36
CA ALA A 132 5.91 19.70 10.55
C ALA A 132 7.05 18.69 10.71
#